data_AF-A0A1C4QJJ5-F1
#
_entry.id   AF-A0A1C4QJJ5-F1
#
_cell.length_a   1.000
_cell.length_b   1.000
_cell.length_c   1.000
_cell.angle_alpha   90.00
_cell.angle_beta   90.00
_cell.angle_gamma   90.00
#
_symmetry.space_group_name_H-M   'P 1'
#
loop_
_entity.id
_entity.type
_entity.pdbx_description
1 polymer ?
#
loop_
_entity_poly.entity_id
_entity_poly.type
_entity_poly.pdbx_seq_one_letter_code
_entity_poly.pdbx_strand_id
1 'polypeptide(L)'
;MSFNLIARKVRDTGLPHGLRVSQLRSCVQLYRPIGFHATLSFLKAKAGHYSVDEDALLRALEVLEASRAAWHTELRVFDEVRRRAKHQGARQPRQAERNPYREMWWSGAPREGALHALSFLLERRRIPVATGDAVAADLERCVVACLASGGALGSEQHLLLADCVRSLRARQIPAGWENDRAGYFRTRDLLRAARHVEIAAAGCVSDA
;
A
#
# COMPACT_ATOMS: atom_id res chain seq x y z
N MET A 1 3.55 21.37 -4.49
CA MET A 1 4.29 21.04 -5.73
C MET A 1 3.66 19.81 -6.38
N SER A 2 3.58 19.76 -7.71
CA SER A 2 3.00 18.61 -8.44
C SER A 2 4.03 17.52 -8.70
N PHE A 3 3.57 16.27 -8.83
CA PHE A 3 4.42 15.11 -9.13
C PHE A 3 5.26 15.34 -10.41
N ASN A 4 4.64 15.77 -11.51
CA ASN A 4 5.32 15.93 -12.80
C ASN A 4 6.43 17.00 -12.77
N LEU A 5 6.25 18.07 -11.97
CA LEU A 5 7.31 19.08 -11.80
C LEU A 5 8.54 18.49 -11.09
N ILE A 6 8.32 17.69 -10.06
CA ILE A 6 9.40 17.04 -9.29
C ILE A 6 10.07 15.96 -10.15
N ALA A 7 9.29 15.17 -10.89
CA ALA A 7 9.80 14.12 -11.79
C ALA A 7 10.72 14.68 -12.90
N ARG A 8 10.45 15.90 -13.40
CA ARG A 8 11.37 16.58 -14.33
C ARG A 8 12.73 16.85 -13.69
N LYS A 9 12.76 17.24 -12.41
CA LYS A 9 14.02 17.47 -11.68
C LYS A 9 14.80 16.18 -11.41
N VAL A 10 14.14 15.02 -11.36
CA VAL A 10 14.85 13.73 -11.27
C VAL A 10 15.62 13.44 -12.58
N ARG A 11 15.06 13.85 -13.72
CA ARG A 11 15.66 13.68 -15.06
C ARG A 11 16.73 14.73 -15.42
N ASP A 12 16.75 15.85 -14.69
CA ASP A 12 17.65 16.97 -14.96
C ASP A 12 19.10 16.61 -14.63
N THR A 13 19.92 16.35 -15.67
CA THR A 13 21.34 16.01 -15.55
C THR A 13 22.20 17.18 -15.11
N GLY A 14 21.68 18.41 -15.16
CA GLY A 14 22.37 19.59 -14.62
C GLY A 14 22.33 19.67 -13.08
N LEU A 15 21.50 18.85 -12.42
CA LEU A 15 21.42 18.81 -10.96
C LEU A 15 22.36 17.75 -10.37
N PRO A 16 22.97 18.00 -9.20
CA PRO A 16 23.73 16.98 -8.48
C PRO A 16 22.90 15.72 -8.24
N HIS A 17 23.51 14.53 -8.40
CA HIS A 17 22.83 13.24 -8.24
C HIS A 17 22.04 13.13 -6.92
N GLY A 18 22.64 13.53 -5.79
CA GLY A 18 21.96 13.49 -4.49
C GLY A 18 20.69 14.35 -4.43
N LEU A 19 20.66 15.49 -5.14
CA LEU A 19 19.46 16.31 -5.26
C LEU A 19 18.39 15.60 -6.09
N ARG A 20 18.77 14.97 -7.22
CA ARG A 20 17.85 14.18 -8.06
C ARG A 20 17.24 13.01 -7.28
N VAL A 21 18.02 12.31 -6.45
CA VAL A 21 17.54 11.27 -5.51
C VAL A 21 16.54 11.86 -4.50
N SER A 22 16.81 13.05 -3.96
CA SER A 22 15.87 13.74 -3.06
C SER A 22 14.56 14.11 -3.76
N GLN A 23 14.61 14.47 -5.05
CA GLN A 23 13.40 14.69 -5.86
C GLN A 23 12.63 13.38 -6.08
N LEU A 24 13.28 12.24 -6.32
CA LEU A 24 12.60 10.93 -6.40
C LEU A 24 11.87 10.62 -5.09
N ARG A 25 12.52 10.84 -3.94
CA ARG A 25 11.88 10.67 -2.62
C ARG A 25 10.67 11.58 -2.46
N SER A 26 10.72 12.81 -2.99
CA SER A 26 9.60 13.75 -2.98
C SER A 26 8.44 13.26 -3.87
N CYS A 27 8.72 12.66 -5.04
CA CYS A 27 7.71 11.96 -5.85
C CYS A 27 7.04 10.82 -5.05
N VAL A 28 7.84 10.01 -4.35
CA VAL A 28 7.34 8.93 -3.49
C VAL A 28 6.49 9.48 -2.35
N GLN A 29 6.86 10.60 -1.72
CA GLN A 29 6.07 11.22 -0.66
C GLN A 29 4.65 11.62 -1.13
N LEU A 30 4.52 12.06 -2.38
CA LEU A 30 3.23 12.42 -2.97
C LEU A 30 2.37 11.20 -3.34
N TYR A 31 2.99 10.09 -3.77
CA TYR A 31 2.26 8.93 -4.28
C TYR A 31 2.14 7.76 -3.29
N ARG A 32 3.25 7.33 -2.67
CA ARG A 32 3.34 6.35 -1.55
C ARG A 32 2.35 5.16 -1.60
N PRO A 33 2.24 4.43 -2.72
CA PRO A 33 1.22 3.40 -2.96
C PRO A 33 1.18 2.29 -1.90
N ILE A 34 2.34 1.93 -1.35
CA ILE A 34 2.47 0.91 -0.28
C ILE A 34 3.13 1.50 0.98
N GLY A 35 3.07 2.81 1.14
CA GLY A 35 3.78 3.55 2.18
C GLY A 35 5.20 3.99 1.76
N PHE A 36 5.70 5.07 2.35
CA PHE A 36 6.92 5.76 1.88
C PHE A 36 8.15 4.85 1.84
N HIS A 37 8.49 4.21 2.97
CA HIS A 37 9.71 3.38 3.04
C HIS A 37 9.61 2.07 2.26
N ALA A 38 8.45 1.41 2.28
CA ALA A 38 8.23 0.21 1.49
C ALA A 38 8.29 0.52 -0.02
N THR A 39 7.74 1.67 -0.44
CA THR A 39 7.85 2.14 -1.83
C THR A 39 9.31 2.34 -2.24
N LEU A 40 10.12 3.04 -1.43
CA LEU A 40 11.55 3.22 -1.72
C LEU A 40 12.31 1.88 -1.77
N SER A 41 12.02 0.97 -0.85
CA SER A 41 12.58 -0.39 -0.86
C SER A 41 12.20 -1.14 -2.14
N PHE A 42 10.93 -1.05 -2.56
CA PHE A 42 10.45 -1.72 -3.76
C PHE A 42 11.07 -1.14 -5.04
N LEU A 43 11.21 0.19 -5.12
CA LEU A 43 11.93 0.84 -6.22
C LEU A 43 13.38 0.37 -6.28
N LYS A 44 14.05 0.23 -5.14
CA LYS A 44 15.42 -0.30 -5.09
C LYS A 44 15.48 -1.74 -5.59
N ALA A 45 14.52 -2.58 -5.21
CA ALA A 45 14.44 -3.97 -5.68
C ALA A 45 14.18 -4.07 -7.19
N LYS A 46 13.37 -3.17 -7.75
CA LYS A 46 13.00 -3.15 -9.18
C LYS A 46 14.05 -2.53 -10.09
N ALA A 47 14.72 -1.47 -9.63
CA ALA A 47 15.54 -0.62 -10.49
C ALA A 47 17.04 -0.68 -10.17
N GLY A 48 17.41 -1.19 -8.99
CA GLY A 48 18.78 -1.21 -8.48
C GLY A 48 19.10 -0.08 -7.50
N HIS A 49 20.39 0.13 -7.24
CA HIS A 49 20.89 1.09 -6.25
C HIS A 49 20.86 2.55 -6.76
N TYR A 50 19.67 3.10 -6.92
CA TYR A 50 19.43 4.47 -7.43
C TYR A 50 20.07 5.61 -6.62
N SER A 51 20.65 5.34 -5.45
CA SER A 51 21.38 6.33 -4.66
C SER A 51 22.81 6.59 -5.14
N VAL A 52 23.33 5.71 -5.99
CA VAL A 52 24.71 5.77 -6.52
C VAL A 52 24.77 5.54 -8.03
N ASP A 53 23.72 5.00 -8.64
CA ASP A 53 23.61 4.71 -10.07
C ASP A 53 22.52 5.60 -10.69
N GLU A 54 22.90 6.43 -11.67
CA GLU A 54 22.00 7.35 -12.37
C GLU A 54 20.98 6.61 -13.25
N ASP A 55 21.37 5.51 -13.89
CA ASP A 55 20.47 4.73 -14.72
C ASP A 55 19.45 4.01 -13.84
N ALA A 56 19.88 3.51 -12.67
CA ALA A 56 18.95 2.98 -11.66
C ALA A 56 17.97 4.05 -11.15
N LEU A 57 18.40 5.31 -11.04
CA LEU A 57 17.53 6.42 -10.66
C LEU A 57 16.44 6.70 -11.69
N LEU A 58 16.79 6.69 -12.97
CA LEU A 58 15.82 6.87 -14.06
C LEU A 58 14.86 5.69 -14.15
N ARG A 59 15.37 4.44 -14.08
CA ARG A 59 14.53 3.23 -14.00
C ARG A 59 13.57 3.26 -12.81
N ALA A 60 14.03 3.71 -11.64
CA ALA A 60 13.19 3.83 -10.45
C ALA A 60 12.05 4.84 -10.64
N LEU A 61 12.33 5.95 -11.32
CA LEU A 61 11.31 6.93 -11.67
C LEU A 61 10.28 6.36 -12.64
N GLU A 62 10.73 5.66 -13.68
CA GLU A 62 9.84 5.02 -14.68
C GLU A 62 8.93 3.98 -14.03
N VAL A 63 9.46 3.13 -13.15
CA VAL A 63 8.67 2.15 -12.38
C VAL A 63 7.60 2.85 -11.54
N LEU A 64 7.94 3.96 -10.88
CA LEU A 64 6.99 4.74 -10.09
C LEU A 64 5.90 5.40 -10.95
N GLU A 65 6.29 5.95 -12.10
CA GLU A 65 5.38 6.59 -13.06
C GLU A 65 4.43 5.59 -13.70
N ALA A 66 4.89 4.39 -14.04
CA ALA A 66 4.05 3.32 -14.58
C ALA A 66 2.94 2.94 -13.59
N SER A 67 3.29 2.70 -12.31
CA SER A 67 2.31 2.46 -11.25
C SER A 67 1.34 3.63 -11.10
N ARG A 68 1.85 4.88 -11.13
CA ARG A 68 1.02 6.07 -11.00
C ARG A 68 0.05 6.25 -12.17
N ALA A 69 0.47 5.95 -13.40
CA ALA A 69 -0.39 6.00 -14.58
C ALA A 69 -1.50 4.94 -14.51
N ALA A 70 -1.17 3.73 -14.03
CA ALA A 70 -2.17 2.68 -13.76
C ALA A 70 -3.19 3.14 -12.71
N TRP A 71 -2.73 3.76 -11.61
CA TRP A 71 -3.60 4.35 -10.59
C TRP A 71 -4.52 5.44 -11.16
N HIS A 72 -4.02 6.33 -12.01
CA HIS A 72 -4.86 7.32 -12.68
C HIS A 72 -5.93 6.68 -13.58
N THR A 73 -5.65 5.54 -14.19
CA THR A 73 -6.66 4.78 -14.93
C THR A 73 -7.71 4.18 -14.01
N GLU A 74 -7.31 3.58 -12.89
CA GLU A 74 -8.23 3.10 -11.84
C GLU A 74 -9.15 4.24 -11.32
N LEU A 75 -8.61 5.45 -11.11
CA LEU A 75 -9.39 6.62 -10.70
C LEU A 75 -10.44 7.01 -11.74
N ARG A 76 -10.08 7.05 -13.03
CA ARG A 76 -11.02 7.40 -14.11
C ARG A 76 -12.18 6.40 -14.18
N VAL A 77 -11.87 5.10 -14.10
CA VAL A 77 -12.88 4.04 -14.09
C VAL A 77 -13.81 4.20 -12.89
N PHE A 78 -13.26 4.42 -11.70
CA PHE A 78 -14.06 4.66 -10.50
C PHE A 78 -14.96 5.90 -10.64
N ASP A 79 -14.43 7.01 -11.15
CA ASP A 79 -15.20 8.25 -11.35
C ASP A 79 -16.33 8.08 -12.36
N GLU A 80 -16.14 7.28 -13.41
CA GLU A 80 -17.19 6.95 -14.38
C GLU A 80 -18.31 6.11 -13.75
N VAL A 81 -17.96 5.07 -13.00
CA VAL A 81 -18.92 4.24 -12.26
C VAL A 81 -19.71 5.09 -11.26
N ARG A 82 -19.02 5.93 -10.48
CA ARG A 82 -19.66 6.83 -9.51
C ARG A 82 -20.53 7.89 -10.16
N ARG A 83 -20.14 8.44 -11.31
CA ARG A 83 -20.98 9.37 -12.08
C ARG A 83 -22.29 8.71 -12.51
N ARG A 84 -22.23 7.50 -13.06
CA ARG A 84 -23.43 6.72 -13.45
C ARG A 84 -24.33 6.41 -12.25
N ALA A 85 -23.75 5.91 -11.15
CA ALA A 85 -24.49 5.62 -9.92
C ALA A 85 -25.18 6.87 -9.35
N LYS A 86 -24.52 8.03 -9.38
CA LYS A 86 -25.09 9.32 -8.96
C LYS A 86 -26.28 9.72 -9.83
N HIS A 87 -26.20 9.54 -11.15
CA HIS A 87 -27.31 9.78 -12.07
C HIS A 87 -28.51 8.86 -11.80
N GLN A 88 -28.26 7.64 -11.35
CA GLN A 88 -29.29 6.66 -10.96
C GLN A 88 -29.81 6.85 -9.51
N GLY A 89 -29.42 7.94 -8.83
CA GLY A 89 -29.88 8.25 -7.47
C GLY A 89 -29.03 7.66 -6.33
N ALA A 90 -28.08 6.78 -6.63
CA ALA A 90 -27.18 6.17 -5.64
C ALA A 90 -25.99 7.11 -5.30
N ARG A 91 -26.26 8.15 -4.51
CA ARG A 91 -25.26 9.19 -4.18
C ARG A 91 -24.20 8.78 -3.16
N GLN A 92 -24.46 7.77 -2.34
CA GLN A 92 -23.46 7.22 -1.42
C GLN A 92 -22.75 6.00 -2.03
N PRO A 93 -21.42 5.87 -1.86
CA PRO A 93 -20.70 4.65 -2.16
C PRO A 93 -21.23 3.49 -1.31
N ARG A 94 -21.26 2.28 -1.88
CA ARG A 94 -21.55 1.09 -1.07
C ARG A 94 -20.34 0.81 -0.17
N GLN A 95 -20.54 0.24 1.02
CA GLN A 95 -19.44 -0.06 1.93
C GLN A 95 -18.41 -1.05 1.34
N ALA A 96 -18.87 -1.96 0.47
CA ALA A 96 -18.01 -2.90 -0.25
C ALA A 96 -17.33 -2.27 -1.49
N GLU A 97 -17.71 -1.05 -1.88
CA GLU A 97 -17.14 -0.37 -3.05
C GLU A 97 -15.76 0.16 -2.72
N ARG A 98 -14.74 -0.44 -3.32
CA ARG A 98 -13.34 -0.05 -3.12
C ARG A 98 -13.09 1.33 -3.69
N ASN A 99 -12.54 2.23 -2.87
CA ASN A 99 -12.27 3.61 -3.28
C ASN A 99 -10.76 3.87 -3.47
N PRO A 100 -10.26 3.97 -4.72
CA PRO A 100 -8.84 4.21 -5.01
C PRO A 100 -8.30 5.57 -4.53
N TYR A 101 -9.17 6.50 -4.12
CA TYR A 101 -8.76 7.75 -3.45
C TYR A 101 -8.42 7.56 -1.97
N ARG A 102 -8.99 6.55 -1.31
CA ARG A 102 -8.80 6.27 0.13
C ARG A 102 -7.85 5.12 0.37
N GLU A 103 -7.84 4.16 -0.54
CA GLU A 103 -7.07 2.94 -0.43
C GLU A 103 -6.06 2.91 -1.57
N MET A 104 -4.78 3.06 -1.22
CA MET A 104 -3.70 2.98 -2.19
C MET A 104 -3.04 1.60 -2.14
N TRP A 105 -2.60 1.16 -3.31
CA TRP A 105 -1.77 -0.02 -3.54
C TRP A 105 -0.86 0.24 -4.73
N TRP A 106 0.04 -0.70 -5.01
CA TRP A 106 0.86 -0.63 -6.21
C TRP A 106 0.03 -0.97 -7.45
N SER A 107 -0.57 0.02 -8.11
CA SER A 107 -1.41 -0.18 -9.28
C SER A 107 -0.60 -0.77 -10.45
N GLY A 108 -1.22 -1.64 -11.25
CA GLY A 108 -0.56 -2.40 -12.32
C GLY A 108 0.13 -3.70 -11.85
N ALA A 109 0.57 -3.78 -10.60
CA ALA A 109 1.06 -5.03 -9.99
C ALA A 109 0.69 -5.12 -8.49
N PRO A 110 -0.61 -5.16 -8.16
CA PRO A 110 -1.09 -5.03 -6.78
C PRO A 110 -0.60 -6.15 -5.86
N ARG A 111 -0.59 -7.41 -6.34
CA ARG A 111 -0.11 -8.57 -5.57
C ARG A 111 1.37 -8.44 -5.24
N GLU A 112 2.20 -8.13 -6.23
CA GLU A 112 3.63 -7.98 -6.04
C GLU A 112 3.97 -6.85 -5.04
N GLY A 113 3.36 -5.66 -5.23
CA GLY A 113 3.58 -4.54 -4.31
C GLY A 113 3.09 -4.83 -2.89
N ALA A 114 2.00 -5.58 -2.74
CA ALA A 114 1.51 -6.01 -1.43
C ALA A 114 2.45 -7.01 -0.75
N LEU A 115 2.94 -8.02 -1.46
CA LEU A 115 3.92 -8.97 -0.92
C LEU A 115 5.21 -8.26 -0.50
N HIS A 116 5.71 -7.32 -1.32
CA HIS A 116 6.89 -6.53 -0.94
C HIS A 116 6.65 -5.69 0.29
N ALA A 117 5.46 -5.07 0.42
CA ALA A 117 5.09 -4.30 1.60
C ALA A 117 5.06 -5.18 2.87
N LEU A 118 4.50 -6.39 2.77
CA LEU A 118 4.44 -7.36 3.87
C LEU A 118 5.84 -7.83 4.28
N SER A 119 6.69 -8.23 3.34
CA SER A 119 8.08 -8.63 3.62
C SER A 119 8.83 -7.50 4.32
N PHE A 120 8.71 -6.28 3.80
CA PHE A 120 9.33 -5.10 4.37
C PHE A 120 8.85 -4.80 5.81
N LEU A 121 7.57 -5.01 6.11
CA LEU A 121 7.02 -4.82 7.45
C LEU A 121 7.54 -5.88 8.44
N LEU A 122 7.62 -7.14 7.99
CA LEU A 122 8.11 -8.26 8.80
C LEU A 122 9.60 -8.12 9.13
N GLU A 123 10.43 -7.90 8.11
CA GLU A 123 11.89 -7.72 8.25
C GLU A 123 12.26 -6.59 9.21
N ARG A 124 11.47 -5.51 9.21
CA ARG A 124 11.71 -4.35 10.06
C ARG A 124 11.08 -4.47 11.45
N ARG A 125 10.46 -5.61 11.78
CA ARG A 125 9.63 -5.82 12.99
C ARG A 125 8.65 -4.67 13.20
N ARG A 126 8.07 -4.18 12.10
CA ARG A 126 7.16 -3.03 12.07
C ARG A 126 5.69 -3.41 12.19
N ILE A 127 5.38 -4.70 12.30
CA ILE A 127 4.10 -5.13 12.86
C ILE A 127 4.24 -4.91 14.36
N PRO A 128 3.56 -3.91 14.95
CA PRO A 128 3.73 -3.57 16.35
C PRO A 128 2.94 -4.58 17.19
N VAL A 129 3.45 -5.79 17.33
CA VAL A 129 2.91 -6.77 18.27
C VAL A 129 3.27 -6.28 19.66
N ALA A 130 2.35 -5.55 20.30
CA ALA A 130 2.46 -5.32 21.72
C ALA A 130 2.38 -6.69 22.41
N THR A 131 3.25 -6.94 23.39
CA THR A 131 3.22 -8.16 24.18
C THR A 131 1.81 -8.40 24.71
N GLY A 132 1.18 -9.51 24.32
CA GLY A 132 -0.20 -9.86 24.70
C GLY A 132 -1.31 -9.43 23.74
N ASP A 133 -1.02 -8.77 22.61
CA ASP A 133 -2.04 -8.48 21.59
C ASP A 133 -2.27 -9.70 20.67
N ALA A 134 -3.22 -10.56 21.08
CA ALA A 134 -3.60 -11.76 20.33
C ALA A 134 -3.99 -11.45 18.88
N VAL A 135 -4.66 -10.33 18.61
CA VAL A 135 -5.08 -9.96 17.25
C VAL A 135 -3.87 -9.59 16.38
N ALA A 136 -2.86 -8.93 16.96
CA ALA A 136 -1.64 -8.62 16.23
C ALA A 136 -0.84 -9.89 15.91
N ALA A 137 -0.79 -10.85 16.85
CA ALA A 137 -0.15 -12.14 16.65
C ALA A 137 -0.88 -13.00 15.59
N ASP A 138 -2.21 -13.02 15.62
CA ASP A 138 -3.04 -13.70 14.63
C ASP A 138 -2.83 -13.12 13.23
N LEU A 139 -2.79 -11.78 13.13
CA LEU A 139 -2.48 -11.11 11.88
C LEU A 139 -1.06 -11.44 11.39
N GLU A 140 -0.06 -11.47 12.28
CA GLU A 140 1.30 -11.88 11.91
C GLU A 140 1.32 -13.30 11.34
N ARG A 141 0.56 -14.25 11.91
CA ARG A 141 0.42 -15.61 11.34
C ARG A 141 -0.17 -15.57 9.92
N CYS A 142 -1.20 -14.75 9.68
CA CYS A 142 -1.73 -14.54 8.33
C CYS A 142 -0.70 -13.95 7.36
N VAL A 143 0.12 -12.98 7.82
CA VAL A 143 1.18 -12.36 7.03
C VAL A 143 2.24 -13.39 6.64
N VAL A 144 2.72 -14.18 7.60
CA VAL A 144 3.72 -15.23 7.38
C VAL A 144 3.20 -16.28 6.41
N ALA A 145 1.96 -16.75 6.60
CA ALA A 145 1.32 -17.70 5.69
C ALA A 145 1.19 -17.13 4.27
N CYS A 146 0.75 -15.87 4.15
CA CYS A 146 0.62 -15.17 2.87
C CYS A 146 1.97 -15.02 2.15
N LEU A 147 3.04 -14.68 2.86
CA LEU A 147 4.38 -14.57 2.27
C LEU A 147 4.92 -15.94 1.84
N ALA A 148 4.78 -16.97 2.68
CA ALA A 148 5.25 -18.32 2.40
C ALA A 148 4.59 -18.95 1.16
N SER A 149 3.33 -18.62 0.90
CA SER A 149 2.56 -19.10 -0.26
C SER A 149 2.60 -18.16 -1.47
N GLY A 150 3.36 -17.06 -1.40
CA GLY A 150 3.37 -16.04 -2.44
C GLY A 150 2.01 -15.36 -2.66
N GLY A 151 1.12 -15.36 -1.67
CA GLY A 151 -0.16 -14.65 -1.67
C GLY A 151 -1.38 -15.53 -1.44
N ALA A 152 -1.29 -16.85 -1.62
CA ALA A 152 -2.44 -17.74 -1.46
C ALA A 152 -2.78 -17.96 0.03
N LEU A 153 -4.06 -17.85 0.40
CA LEU A 153 -4.53 -18.17 1.74
C LEU A 153 -5.57 -19.28 1.68
N GLY A 154 -5.52 -20.19 2.66
CA GLY A 154 -6.57 -21.18 2.87
C GLY A 154 -7.80 -20.56 3.53
N SER A 155 -8.91 -21.31 3.54
CA SER A 155 -10.18 -20.85 4.12
C SER A 155 -10.07 -20.48 5.60
N GLU A 156 -9.28 -21.22 6.38
CA GLU A 156 -9.01 -20.92 7.79
C GLU A 156 -8.29 -19.58 7.95
N GLN A 157 -7.25 -19.32 7.15
CA GLN A 157 -6.52 -18.05 7.20
C GLN A 157 -7.38 -16.88 6.73
N HIS A 158 -8.30 -17.10 5.79
CA HIS A 158 -9.28 -16.09 5.39
C HIS A 158 -10.24 -15.72 6.53
N LEU A 159 -10.75 -16.70 7.26
CA LEU A 159 -11.59 -16.47 8.44
C LEU A 159 -10.82 -15.74 9.54
N LEU A 160 -9.59 -16.19 9.84
CA LEU A 160 -8.73 -15.56 10.84
C LEU A 160 -8.43 -14.10 10.47
N LEU A 161 -8.10 -13.81 9.21
CA LEU A 161 -7.87 -12.46 8.72
C LEU A 161 -9.14 -11.59 8.86
N ALA A 162 -10.30 -12.10 8.50
CA ALA A 162 -11.56 -11.38 8.62
C ALA A 162 -11.88 -11.01 10.08
N ASP A 163 -11.62 -11.92 11.02
CA ASP A 163 -11.81 -11.69 12.45
C ASP A 163 -10.80 -10.68 13.01
N CYS A 164 -9.55 -10.73 12.54
CA CYS A 164 -8.56 -9.71 12.85
C CYS A 164 -9.01 -8.32 12.37
N VAL A 165 -9.44 -8.20 11.10
CA VAL A 165 -9.91 -6.92 10.53
C VAL A 165 -11.11 -6.38 11.28
N ARG A 166 -12.07 -7.24 11.64
CA ARG A 166 -13.25 -6.87 12.44
C ARG A 166 -12.84 -6.32 13.81
N SER A 167 -11.98 -7.05 14.50
CA SER A 167 -11.45 -6.67 15.82
C SER A 167 -10.69 -5.35 15.79
N LEU A 168 -9.82 -5.16 14.78
CA LEU A 168 -9.05 -3.93 14.63
C LEU A 168 -9.92 -2.72 14.27
N ARG A 169 -10.95 -2.90 13.43
CA ARG A 169 -11.92 -1.82 13.13
C ARG A 169 -12.72 -1.43 14.37
N ALA A 170 -13.09 -2.38 15.22
CA ALA A 170 -13.76 -2.09 16.49
C ALA A 170 -12.89 -1.28 17.46
N ARG A 171 -11.55 -1.42 17.40
CA ARG A 171 -10.60 -0.60 18.18
C ARG A 171 -10.51 0.86 17.68
N GLN A 172 -10.97 1.15 16.46
CA GLN A 172 -10.84 2.46 15.80
C GLN A 172 -11.97 3.44 16.12
N ILE A 173 -12.50 3.42 17.36
CA ILE A 173 -13.56 4.34 17.81
C ILE A 173 -12.94 5.74 18.04
N PRO A 174 -13.60 6.84 17.63
CA PRO A 174 -13.07 8.21 17.78
C PRO A 174 -12.63 8.59 19.19
N ALA A 175 -13.32 8.10 20.23
CA ALA A 175 -12.96 8.31 21.64
C ALA A 175 -11.62 7.69 22.05
N GLY A 176 -11.07 6.76 21.25
CA GLY A 176 -9.77 6.15 21.50
C GLY A 176 -8.58 7.04 21.14
N TRP A 177 -8.77 8.05 20.28
CA TRP A 177 -7.68 8.97 19.89
C TRP A 177 -7.20 9.84 21.06
N GLU A 178 -8.12 10.29 21.91
CA GLU A 178 -7.83 11.14 23.07
C GLU A 178 -7.20 10.33 24.22
N ASN A 179 -7.54 9.05 24.34
CA ASN A 179 -7.12 8.20 25.46
C ASN A 179 -5.85 7.37 25.18
N ASP A 180 -5.64 6.89 23.94
CA ASP A 180 -4.41 6.17 23.55
C ASP A 180 -4.06 6.43 22.08
N ARG A 181 -3.40 7.57 21.84
CA ARG A 181 -2.91 7.96 20.52
C ARG A 181 -1.94 6.93 19.92
N ALA A 182 -1.13 6.28 20.74
CA ALA A 182 -0.17 5.29 20.28
C ALA A 182 -0.88 4.01 19.81
N GLY A 183 -1.87 3.53 20.56
CA GLY A 183 -2.72 2.40 20.20
C GLY A 183 -3.55 2.64 18.96
N TYR A 184 -4.04 3.87 18.76
CA TYR A 184 -4.72 4.25 17.52
C TYR A 184 -3.82 4.08 16.29
N PHE A 185 -2.59 4.60 16.35
CA PHE A 185 -1.65 4.48 15.23
C PHE A 185 -1.19 3.05 15.01
N ARG A 186 -0.94 2.27 16.08
CA ARG A 186 -0.64 0.83 15.97
C ARG A 186 -1.78 0.08 15.26
N THR A 187 -3.03 0.30 15.68
CA THR A 187 -4.21 -0.31 15.06
C THR A 187 -4.33 0.06 13.57
N ARG A 188 -4.07 1.33 13.23
CA ARG A 188 -4.07 1.78 11.84
C ARG A 188 -2.99 1.08 11.00
N ASP A 189 -1.80 0.88 11.56
CA ASP A 189 -0.71 0.19 10.86
C ASP A 189 -1.00 -1.32 10.71
N LEU A 190 -1.62 -1.96 11.70
CA LEU A 190 -2.12 -3.34 11.61
C LEU A 190 -3.21 -3.48 10.52
N LEU A 191 -4.16 -2.54 10.45
CA LEU A 191 -5.17 -2.53 9.38
C LEU A 191 -4.54 -2.36 7.99
N ARG A 192 -3.46 -1.58 7.88
CA ARG A 192 -2.70 -1.47 6.63
C ARG A 192 -2.03 -2.79 6.26
N ALA A 193 -1.43 -3.50 7.21
CA ALA A 193 -0.84 -4.83 6.97
C ALA A 193 -1.91 -5.83 6.53
N ALA A 194 -3.05 -5.91 7.23
CA ALA A 194 -4.18 -6.74 6.84
C ALA A 194 -4.66 -6.43 5.42
N ARG A 195 -4.70 -5.16 5.02
CA ARG A 195 -5.06 -4.77 3.66
C ARG A 195 -4.08 -5.29 2.62
N HIS A 196 -2.78 -5.29 2.90
CA HIS A 196 -1.80 -5.89 1.99
C HIS A 196 -1.99 -7.41 1.88
N VAL A 197 -2.34 -8.10 2.97
CA VAL A 197 -2.69 -9.53 2.92
C VAL A 197 -3.92 -9.76 2.01
N GLU A 198 -4.99 -8.98 2.19
CA GLU A 198 -6.19 -9.07 1.34
C GLU A 198 -5.85 -8.84 -0.15
N ILE A 199 -5.00 -7.86 -0.46
CA ILE A 199 -4.60 -7.56 -1.84
C ILE A 199 -3.76 -8.69 -2.44
N ALA A 200 -2.82 -9.24 -1.67
CA ALA A 200 -1.99 -10.35 -2.13
C ALA A 200 -2.84 -11.61 -2.40
N ALA A 201 -3.86 -11.85 -1.57
CA ALA A 201 -4.77 -12.98 -1.67
C ALA A 201 -5.89 -12.82 -2.71
N ALA A 202 -6.30 -11.59 -3.05
CA ALA A 202 -7.38 -11.33 -4.00
C ALA A 202 -7.09 -11.87 -5.42
N GLY A 203 -5.82 -12.11 -5.77
CA GLY A 203 -5.42 -12.74 -7.03
C GLY A 203 -5.67 -14.25 -7.11
N CYS A 204 -6.23 -14.88 -6.07
CA CYS A 204 -6.56 -16.31 -6.05
C CYS A 204 -8.04 -16.61 -6.32
N VAL A 205 -8.87 -15.60 -6.66
CA VAL A 205 -10.31 -15.76 -6.97
C VAL A 205 -10.60 -15.46 -8.46
N SER A 206 -9.73 -15.90 -9.34
CA SER A 206 -10.06 -16.09 -10.76
C SER A 206 -9.53 -17.44 -11.16
N ASP A 207 -10.41 -18.44 -11.02
CA ASP A 207 -10.60 -19.60 -11.89
C ASP A 207 -11.47 -20.61 -11.13
N ALA A 208 -12.79 -20.37 -11.17
CA ALA A 208 -13.85 -21.35 -10.91
C ALA A 208 -15.09 -20.95 -11.70
#